data_AF-A0A7C0UJ88-F1
#
_entry.id   AF-A0A7C0UJ88-F1
#
_cell.length_a   1.000
_cell.length_b   1.000
_cell.length_c   1.000
_cell.angle_alpha   90.00
_cell.angle_beta   90.00
_cell.angle_gamma   90.00
#
_symmetry.space_group_name_H-M   'P 1'
#
loop_
_entity.id
_entity.type
_entity.pdbx_description
1 polymer ?
#
loop_
_entity_poly.entity_id
_entity_poly.type
_entity_poly.pdbx_seq_one_letter_code
_entity_poly.pdbx_strand_id
1 'polypeptide(L)'
;TRIKHFIWETFASHYLELVKSRAYNRDEAFTPVEQESVHYTLHYVLETLLKLLAPIVPFITYRIYMDLRATDIHFTSFPEAVERFEHGFTSDELTELNSLVWKSKKDSGLSLRESVKKLTVPERFKGIEKDITSMHNVIEIAYGLEIEVVL
;
A
#
# COMPACT_ATOMS: atom_id res chain seq x y z
N THR A 1 17.14 11.06 -1.23
CA THR A 1 17.11 10.44 -2.59
C THR A 1 15.74 9.83 -2.84
N ARG A 2 15.26 9.83 -4.10
CA ARG A 2 13.89 9.45 -4.49
C ARG A 2 13.47 8.02 -4.07
N ILE A 3 14.38 7.05 -4.14
CA ILE A 3 14.11 5.66 -3.72
C ILE A 3 13.82 5.57 -2.22
N LYS A 4 14.60 6.26 -1.38
CA LYS A 4 14.35 6.30 0.07
C LYS A 4 12.96 6.86 0.37
N HIS A 5 12.58 7.94 -0.30
CA HIS A 5 11.26 8.55 -0.15
C HIS A 5 10.15 7.56 -0.55
N PHE A 6 10.28 6.91 -1.71
CA PHE A 6 9.32 5.89 -2.13
C PHE A 6 9.19 4.74 -1.12
N ILE A 7 10.31 4.18 -0.63
CA ILE A 7 10.28 3.06 0.32
C ILE A 7 9.59 3.48 1.62
N TRP A 8 9.98 4.63 2.19
CA TRP A 8 9.57 5.01 3.53
C TRP A 8 8.23 5.75 3.55
N GLU A 9 8.13 6.81 2.77
CA GLU A 9 6.99 7.74 2.81
C GLU A 9 5.81 7.24 1.98
N THR A 10 6.02 6.41 0.95
CA THR A 10 4.92 5.92 0.10
C THR A 10 4.59 4.45 0.37
N PHE A 11 5.55 3.55 0.13
CA PHE A 11 5.31 2.11 0.17
C PHE A 11 5.06 1.61 1.59
N ALA A 12 5.98 1.86 2.52
CA ALA A 12 5.84 1.40 3.90
C ALA A 12 4.73 2.12 4.66
N SER A 13 4.67 3.45 4.55
CA SER A 13 3.73 4.25 5.34
C SER A 13 2.28 4.12 4.86
N HIS A 14 2.04 3.94 3.55
CA HIS A 14 0.67 3.91 3.01
C HIS A 14 0.32 2.55 2.40
N TYR A 15 1.07 2.09 1.39
CA TYR A 15 0.67 0.91 0.64
C TYR A 15 0.65 -0.37 1.50
N LEU A 16 1.67 -0.61 2.31
CA LEU A 16 1.71 -1.78 3.19
C LEU A 16 0.58 -1.78 4.23
N GLU A 17 0.22 -0.62 4.78
CA GLU A 17 -0.89 -0.51 5.72
C GLU A 17 -2.24 -0.72 5.02
N LEU A 18 -2.41 -0.17 3.81
CA LEU A 18 -3.62 -0.33 3.00
C LEU A 18 -3.92 -1.80 2.70
N VAL A 19 -2.90 -2.55 2.27
CA VAL A 19 -3.11 -3.92 1.79
C VAL A 19 -2.90 -4.98 2.86
N LYS A 20 -2.59 -4.58 4.11
CA LYS A 20 -2.25 -5.48 5.23
C LYS A 20 -3.33 -6.51 5.49
N SER A 21 -4.57 -6.04 5.58
CA SER A 21 -5.74 -6.90 5.83
C SER A 21 -5.98 -7.85 4.68
N ARG A 22 -5.82 -7.41 3.43
CA ARG A 22 -5.92 -8.25 2.23
C ARG A 22 -4.80 -9.31 2.17
N ALA A 23 -3.59 -8.95 2.58
CA ALA A 23 -2.45 -9.86 2.53
C ALA A 23 -2.56 -10.98 3.57
N TYR A 24 -3.00 -10.66 4.79
CA TYR A 24 -3.20 -11.67 5.83
C TYR A 24 -4.54 -12.41 5.70
N ASN A 25 -5.58 -11.70 5.28
CA ASN A 25 -6.94 -12.20 5.07
C ASN A 25 -7.50 -13.05 6.23
N ARG A 26 -7.24 -12.63 7.48
CA ARG A 26 -7.58 -13.43 8.69
C ARG A 26 -9.07 -13.64 8.88
N ASP A 27 -9.86 -12.66 8.47
CA ASP A 27 -11.32 -12.64 8.62
C ASP A 27 -12.03 -13.11 7.33
N GLU A 28 -11.28 -13.66 6.37
CA GLU A 28 -11.79 -14.12 5.06
C GLU A 28 -12.60 -13.06 4.28
N ALA A 29 -12.33 -11.77 4.54
CA ALA A 29 -13.01 -10.64 3.91
C ALA A 29 -12.65 -10.44 2.42
N PHE A 30 -11.54 -11.05 1.98
CA PHE A 30 -11.06 -11.01 0.61
C PHE A 30 -11.09 -12.41 0.00
N THR A 31 -11.40 -12.49 -1.30
CA THR A 31 -11.32 -13.73 -2.07
C THR A 31 -9.87 -14.20 -2.18
N PRO A 32 -9.63 -15.51 -2.44
CA PRO A 32 -8.27 -16.02 -2.67
C PRO A 32 -7.54 -15.27 -3.79
N VAL A 33 -8.24 -14.91 -4.87
CA VAL A 33 -7.68 -14.15 -6.00
C VAL A 33 -7.26 -12.75 -5.58
N GLU A 34 -8.06 -12.05 -4.77
CA GLU A 34 -7.70 -10.75 -4.22
C GLU A 34 -6.46 -10.85 -3.30
N GLN A 35 -6.36 -11.90 -2.49
CA GLN A 35 -5.20 -12.14 -1.62
C GLN A 35 -3.93 -12.47 -2.43
N GLU A 36 -4.02 -13.33 -3.44
CA GLU A 36 -2.89 -13.67 -4.31
C GLU A 36 -2.40 -12.43 -5.08
N SER A 37 -3.29 -11.53 -5.50
CA SER A 37 -2.94 -10.31 -6.21
C SER A 37 -2.01 -9.38 -5.41
N VAL A 38 -2.23 -9.28 -4.09
CA VAL A 38 -1.36 -8.48 -3.22
C VAL A 38 -0.04 -9.19 -2.97
N HIS A 39 -0.03 -10.51 -2.78
CA HIS A 39 1.23 -11.26 -2.62
C HIS A 39 2.11 -11.12 -3.85
N TYR A 40 1.53 -11.22 -5.05
CA TYR A 40 2.24 -10.96 -6.31
C TYR A 40 2.83 -9.55 -6.33
N THR A 41 2.02 -8.54 -6.01
CA THR A 41 2.46 -7.13 -6.04
C THR A 41 3.56 -6.86 -5.02
N LEU A 42 3.45 -7.38 -3.79
CA LEU A 42 4.47 -7.23 -2.75
C LEU A 42 5.79 -7.91 -3.14
N HIS A 43 5.71 -9.11 -3.73
CA HIS A 43 6.88 -9.80 -4.25
C HIS A 43 7.54 -8.99 -5.38
N TYR A 44 6.75 -8.49 -6.33
CA TYR A 44 7.25 -7.70 -7.46
C TYR A 44 7.96 -6.42 -7.00
N VAL A 45 7.34 -5.67 -6.07
CA VAL A 45 7.92 -4.44 -5.53
C VAL A 45 9.19 -4.74 -4.74
N LEU A 46 9.17 -5.75 -3.86
CA LEU A 46 10.36 -6.14 -3.10
C LEU A 46 11.52 -6.52 -4.02
N GLU A 47 11.28 -7.38 -5.01
CA GLU A 47 12.30 -7.79 -5.96
C GLU A 47 12.91 -6.60 -6.70
N THR A 48 12.05 -5.69 -7.18
CA THR A 48 12.48 -4.48 -7.91
C THR A 48 13.31 -3.58 -7.01
N LEU A 49 12.88 -3.35 -5.77
CA LEU A 49 13.62 -2.55 -4.78
C LEU A 49 14.99 -3.15 -4.48
N LEU A 50 15.09 -4.47 -4.31
CA LEU A 50 16.37 -5.13 -4.06
C LEU A 50 17.33 -4.91 -5.23
N LYS A 51 16.87 -5.05 -6.47
CA LYS A 51 17.70 -4.84 -7.66
C LYS A 51 18.15 -3.37 -7.81
N LEU A 52 17.25 -2.42 -7.55
CA LEU A 52 17.59 -0.99 -7.55
C LEU A 52 18.62 -0.63 -6.48
N LEU A 53 18.57 -1.31 -5.33
CA LEU A 53 19.44 -1.07 -4.19
C LEU A 53 20.76 -1.86 -4.25
N ALA A 54 20.85 -2.92 -5.05
CA ALA A 54 22.02 -3.80 -5.11
C ALA A 54 23.36 -3.08 -5.38
N PRO A 55 23.42 -2.06 -6.25
CA PRO A 55 24.66 -1.28 -6.46
C PRO A 55 25.07 -0.40 -5.27
N ILE A 56 24.15 -0.14 -4.31
CA ILE A 56 24.36 0.79 -3.19
C ILE A 56 24.56 0.03 -1.87
N VAL A 57 23.77 -1.04 -1.65
CA VAL A 57 23.76 -1.85 -0.41
C VAL A 57 23.82 -3.36 -0.75
N PRO A 58 24.96 -3.85 -1.28
CA PRO A 58 25.07 -5.16 -1.93
C PRO A 58 24.85 -6.35 -0.98
N PHE A 59 25.41 -6.33 0.23
CA PHE A 59 25.36 -7.52 1.10
C PHE A 59 23.95 -7.88 1.59
N ILE A 60 23.17 -6.86 1.99
CA ILE A 60 21.81 -7.10 2.48
C ILE A 60 20.86 -7.43 1.31
N THR A 61 21.04 -6.79 0.16
CA THR A 61 20.23 -7.08 -1.02
C THR A 61 20.51 -8.47 -1.57
N TYR A 62 21.78 -8.89 -1.62
CA TYR A 62 22.18 -10.27 -1.91
C TYR A 62 21.50 -11.25 -0.96
N ARG A 63 21.60 -11.02 0.36
CA ARG A 63 21.04 -11.96 1.34
C ARG A 63 19.54 -12.13 1.18
N ILE A 64 18.79 -11.04 1.09
CA ILE A 64 17.33 -11.08 0.95
C ILE A 64 16.95 -11.72 -0.40
N TYR A 65 17.66 -11.40 -1.47
CA TYR A 65 17.37 -11.95 -2.80
C TYR A 65 17.69 -13.44 -2.91
N MET A 66 18.74 -13.92 -2.24
CA MET A 66 19.04 -15.34 -2.10
C MET A 66 17.89 -16.07 -1.38
N ASP A 67 17.35 -15.51 -0.31
CA ASP A 67 16.19 -16.10 0.40
C ASP A 67 14.92 -16.07 -0.49
N LEU A 68 14.78 -15.07 -1.36
CA LEU A 68 13.61 -14.89 -2.24
C LEU A 68 13.64 -15.75 -3.52
N ARG A 69 14.81 -15.88 -4.16
CA ARG A 69 14.98 -16.46 -5.51
C ARG A 69 16.06 -17.53 -5.62
N ALA A 70 16.77 -17.83 -4.52
CA ALA A 70 17.87 -18.80 -4.49
C ALA A 70 18.96 -18.57 -5.55
N THR A 71 19.18 -17.31 -5.94
CA THR A 71 20.19 -16.89 -6.92
C THR A 71 20.84 -15.59 -6.49
N ASP A 72 22.08 -15.37 -6.94
CA ASP A 72 22.80 -14.14 -6.67
C ASP A 72 22.24 -12.99 -7.50
N ILE A 73 21.79 -11.92 -6.83
CA ILE A 73 21.21 -10.73 -7.44
C ILE A 73 22.18 -10.01 -8.38
N HIS A 74 23.49 -10.11 -8.14
CA HIS A 74 24.52 -9.43 -8.92
C HIS A 74 24.72 -10.00 -10.32
N PHE A 75 24.19 -11.19 -10.60
CA PHE A 75 24.11 -11.77 -11.95
C PHE A 75 22.76 -11.55 -12.64
N THR A 76 21.86 -10.76 -12.05
CA THR A 76 20.55 -10.44 -12.63
C THR A 76 20.56 -9.11 -13.36
N SER A 77 19.70 -8.99 -14.38
CA SER A 77 19.52 -7.73 -15.11
C SER A 77 18.91 -6.65 -14.21
N PHE A 78 19.36 -5.41 -14.42
CA PHE A 78 18.75 -4.23 -13.81
C PHE A 78 17.28 -4.10 -14.25
N PRO A 79 16.36 -3.65 -13.38
CA PRO A 79 14.95 -3.58 -13.72
C PRO A 79 14.70 -2.55 -14.82
N GLU A 80 13.83 -2.92 -15.76
CA GLU A 80 13.36 -2.04 -16.82
C GLU A 80 12.05 -1.36 -16.39
N ALA A 81 11.83 -0.13 -16.89
CA ALA A 81 10.58 0.56 -16.65
C ALA A 81 9.46 -0.12 -17.44
N VAL A 82 8.39 -0.50 -16.75
CA VAL A 82 7.17 -1.03 -17.37
C VAL A 82 6.21 0.11 -17.71
N GLU A 83 5.32 -0.13 -18.67
CA GLU A 83 4.25 0.81 -18.98
C GLU A 83 3.41 1.13 -17.74
N ARG A 84 3.07 2.40 -17.60
CA ARG A 84 2.25 2.88 -16.49
C ARG A 84 0.79 2.58 -16.81
N PHE A 85 0.13 1.82 -15.94
CA PHE A 85 -1.31 1.68 -16.00
C PHE A 85 -1.98 3.00 -15.59
N GLU A 86 -2.96 3.43 -16.36
CA GLU A 86 -3.84 4.52 -15.94
C GLU A 86 -4.79 4.01 -14.85
N HIS A 87 -4.81 4.73 -13.74
CA HIS A 87 -5.72 4.50 -12.63
C HIS A 87 -6.52 5.78 -12.39
N GLY A 88 -7.72 5.64 -11.82
CA GLY A 88 -8.60 6.78 -11.57
C GLY A 88 -8.07 7.80 -10.56
N PHE A 89 -6.97 7.48 -9.85
CA PHE A 89 -6.32 8.33 -8.85
C PHE A 89 -4.80 8.11 -8.83
N THR A 90 -4.09 9.06 -8.25
CA THR A 90 -2.63 9.05 -8.06
C THR A 90 -2.23 8.53 -6.67
N SER A 91 -0.95 8.17 -6.50
CA SER A 91 -0.41 7.83 -5.17
C SER A 91 -0.59 8.96 -4.16
N ASP A 92 -0.48 10.21 -4.62
CA ASP A 92 -0.50 11.38 -3.75
C ASP A 92 -1.91 11.63 -3.22
N GLU A 93 -2.94 11.43 -4.04
CA GLU A 93 -4.34 11.51 -3.60
C GLU A 93 -4.70 10.42 -2.59
N LEU A 94 -4.18 9.20 -2.76
CA LEU A 94 -4.37 8.12 -1.80
C LEU A 94 -3.64 8.41 -0.47
N THR A 95 -2.42 8.95 -0.56
CA THR A 95 -1.66 9.40 0.60
C THR A 95 -2.40 10.49 1.36
N GLU A 96 -2.96 11.48 0.65
CA GLU A 96 -3.76 12.56 1.22
C GLU A 96 -5.01 12.03 1.94
N LEU A 97 -5.77 11.13 1.30
CA LEU A 97 -6.92 10.45 1.93
C LEU A 97 -6.52 9.79 3.25
N ASN A 98 -5.47 8.97 3.25
CA ASN A 98 -5.02 8.28 4.46
C ASN A 98 -4.60 9.26 5.55
N SER A 99 -3.84 10.30 5.19
CA SER A 99 -3.41 11.34 6.12
C SER A 99 -4.59 12.11 6.72
N LEU A 100 -5.63 12.43 5.94
CA LEU A 100 -6.83 13.10 6.42
C LEU A 100 -7.59 12.26 7.44
N VAL A 101 -7.78 10.97 7.17
CA VAL A 101 -8.48 10.05 8.10
C VAL A 101 -7.70 9.91 9.41
N TRP A 102 -6.39 9.67 9.34
CA TRP A 102 -5.55 9.56 10.54
C TRP A 102 -5.48 10.85 11.34
N LYS A 103 -5.38 12.00 10.66
CA LYS A 103 -5.40 13.31 11.31
C LYS A 103 -6.71 13.53 12.04
N SER A 104 -7.85 13.23 11.41
CA SER A 104 -9.17 13.37 12.04
C SER A 104 -9.29 12.54 13.31
N LYS A 105 -8.84 11.27 13.28
CA LYS A 105 -8.81 10.39 14.47
C LYS A 105 -7.94 11.00 15.58
N LYS A 106 -6.73 11.42 15.23
CA LYS A 106 -5.76 12.00 16.17
C LYS A 106 -6.25 13.29 16.81
N ASP A 107 -6.81 14.19 16.02
CA ASP A 107 -7.35 15.47 16.48
C ASP A 107 -8.55 15.27 17.42
N SER A 108 -9.25 14.14 17.29
CA SER A 108 -10.34 13.73 18.18
C SER A 108 -9.89 12.86 19.36
N GLY A 109 -8.58 12.67 19.57
CA GLY A 109 -8.02 11.86 20.65
C GLY A 109 -8.24 10.35 20.52
N LEU A 110 -8.66 9.87 19.35
CA LEU A 110 -8.91 8.45 19.07
C LEU A 110 -7.63 7.74 18.62
N SER A 111 -7.56 6.44 18.91
CA SER A 111 -6.50 5.60 18.34
C SER A 111 -6.75 5.36 16.85
N LEU A 112 -5.69 5.06 16.07
CA LEU A 112 -5.84 4.78 14.65
C LEU A 112 -6.68 3.52 14.35
N ARG A 113 -6.83 2.63 15.34
CA ARG A 113 -7.64 1.40 15.27
C ARG A 113 -9.12 1.65 15.51
N GLU A 114 -9.50 2.79 16.07
CA GLU A 114 -10.90 3.12 16.28
C GLU A 114 -11.66 3.18 14.96
N SER A 115 -12.91 2.75 14.97
CA SER A 115 -13.74 2.73 13.78
C SER A 115 -14.10 4.14 13.31
N VAL A 116 -14.16 4.35 12.00
CA VAL A 116 -14.76 5.54 11.40
C VAL A 116 -16.24 5.26 11.16
N LYS A 117 -17.15 6.03 11.76
CA LYS A 117 -18.60 5.82 11.59
C LYS A 117 -19.02 5.98 10.14
N LYS A 118 -18.58 7.06 9.50
CA LYS A 118 -18.86 7.33 8.10
C LYS A 118 -17.67 7.97 7.40
N LEU A 119 -17.30 7.43 6.23
CA LEU A 119 -16.27 7.99 5.36
C LEU A 119 -16.89 8.27 3.98
N THR A 120 -16.88 9.53 3.57
CA THR A 120 -17.24 9.93 2.20
C THR A 120 -15.96 10.05 1.38
N VAL A 121 -15.89 9.39 0.22
CA VAL A 121 -14.73 9.45 -0.68
C VAL A 121 -15.16 9.69 -2.13
N PRO A 122 -14.28 10.23 -2.99
CA PRO A 122 -14.54 10.29 -4.42
C PRO A 122 -14.72 8.92 -5.10
N GLU A 123 -15.62 8.85 -6.09
CA GLU A 123 -15.94 7.63 -6.87
C GLU A 123 -14.70 6.96 -7.51
N ARG A 124 -13.64 7.73 -7.79
CA ARG A 124 -12.37 7.17 -8.28
C ARG A 124 -11.73 6.13 -7.35
N PHE A 125 -12.03 6.17 -6.05
CA PHE A 125 -11.54 5.21 -5.06
C PHE A 125 -12.40 3.95 -4.93
N LYS A 126 -13.52 3.85 -5.65
CA LYS A 126 -14.43 2.70 -5.58
C LYS A 126 -13.74 1.36 -5.86
N GLY A 127 -12.75 1.34 -6.76
CA GLY A 127 -11.98 0.13 -7.07
C GLY A 127 -11.17 -0.43 -5.89
N ILE A 128 -10.92 0.37 -4.85
CA ILE A 128 -10.16 -0.03 -3.66
C ILE A 128 -10.98 0.14 -2.36
N GLU A 129 -12.30 0.20 -2.47
CA GLU A 129 -13.21 0.40 -1.33
C GLU A 129 -12.94 -0.59 -0.19
N LYS A 130 -12.82 -1.88 -0.51
CA LYS A 130 -12.54 -2.94 0.48
C LYS A 130 -11.25 -2.69 1.26
N ASP A 131 -10.19 -2.27 0.56
CA ASP A 131 -8.90 -1.98 1.19
C ASP A 131 -9.01 -0.76 2.12
N ILE A 132 -9.67 0.32 1.68
CA ILE A 132 -9.91 1.53 2.49
C ILE A 132 -10.73 1.21 3.73
N THR A 133 -11.84 0.50 3.56
CA THR A 133 -12.77 0.13 4.62
C THR A 133 -12.07 -0.72 5.68
N SER A 134 -11.27 -1.70 5.24
CA SER A 134 -10.53 -2.58 6.14
C SER A 134 -9.38 -1.86 6.85
N MET A 135 -8.64 -1.00 6.15
CA MET A 135 -7.52 -0.24 6.72
C MET A 135 -7.97 0.73 7.81
N HIS A 136 -9.08 1.44 7.58
CA HIS A 136 -9.55 2.51 8.47
C HIS A 136 -10.67 2.09 9.42
N ASN A 137 -11.09 0.82 9.39
CA ASN A 137 -12.23 0.28 10.15
C ASN A 137 -13.50 1.12 9.93
N VAL A 138 -13.85 1.34 8.65
CA VAL A 138 -15.01 2.14 8.26
C VAL A 138 -16.29 1.32 8.42
N ILE A 139 -17.32 1.90 9.06
CA ILE A 139 -18.63 1.26 9.23
C ILE A 139 -19.53 1.56 8.02
N GLU A 140 -19.62 2.82 7.62
CA GLU A 140 -20.39 3.27 6.45
C GLU A 140 -19.47 4.01 5.46
N ILE A 141 -19.41 3.56 4.21
CA ILE A 141 -18.72 4.26 3.14
C ILE A 141 -19.73 4.89 2.18
N ALA A 142 -19.51 6.15 1.82
CA ALA A 142 -20.33 6.90 0.88
C ALA A 142 -19.47 7.54 -0.20
N TYR A 143 -20.09 7.91 -1.31
CA TYR A 143 -19.39 8.56 -2.43
C TYR A 143 -19.84 10.00 -2.62
N GLY A 144 -18.87 10.90 -2.74
CA GLY A 144 -19.08 12.35 -2.86
C GLY A 144 -17.95 13.05 -3.59
N LEU A 145 -18.03 14.37 -3.72
CA LEU A 145 -16.97 15.16 -4.38
C LEU A 145 -15.75 15.36 -3.48
N GLU A 146 -15.98 15.49 -2.18
CA GLU A 146 -14.96 15.77 -1.17
C GLU A 146 -14.81 14.61 -0.18
N ILE A 147 -13.66 14.57 0.49
CA ILE A 147 -13.37 13.57 1.53
C ILE A 147 -13.94 14.10 2.85
N GLU A 148 -14.87 13.36 3.44
CA GLU A 148 -15.47 13.71 4.74
C GLU A 148 -15.34 12.55 5.72
N VAL A 149 -14.92 12.84 6.95
CA VAL A 149 -14.68 11.84 7.99
C VAL A 149 -15.58 12.12 9.19
N VAL A 150 -16.44 11.16 9.54
CA VAL A 150 -17.31 11.21 10.72
C VAL A 150 -16.87 10.11 11.69
N LEU A 151 -16.46 10.52 12.89
CA LEU A 151 -15.94 9.65 13.96
C LEU A 151 -17.01 9.31 15.01
#